data_AF-A0A352J2C4-F1
#
_entry.id   AF-A0A352J2C4-F1
#
_cell.length_a   1.000
_cell.length_b   1.000
_cell.length_c   1.000
_cell.angle_alpha   90.00
_cell.angle_beta   90.00
_cell.angle_gamma   90.00
#
_symmetry.space_group_name_H-M   'P 1'
#
loop_
_entity.id
_entity.type
_entity.pdbx_description
1 polymer ?
#
loop_
_entity_poly.entity_id
_entity_poly.type
_entity_poly.pdbx_seq_one_letter_code
_entity_poly.pdbx_strand_id
1 'polypeptide(L)'
;MLPYEGTNAGNIDFKRLILCRSKRAAERVLDSITTFIESKLHLKVNREKTEVAYVSRAKYLGYSFHVMNGKCRYRLHTKTLAKMKAKLKELTSRSSGWGYARLKAKLTQFVNGWMNYFKLADMHNILIETDKWFRHTKFKNLMKCGIDKWRAWQWANTRDGYWNTAGSPILQRAISNEMLKRQGYPCLVDLYVKLHQN
;
A
#
# COMPACT_ATOMS: atom_id res chain seq x y z
N MET A 1 -26.93 -9.09 -11.53
CA MET A 1 -27.02 -10.25 -10.63
C MET A 1 -25.61 -10.79 -10.46
N LEU A 2 -25.07 -10.74 -9.23
CA LEU A 2 -23.72 -11.23 -8.92
C LEU A 2 -23.63 -12.74 -9.20
N PRO A 3 -22.42 -13.28 -9.44
CA PRO A 3 -22.08 -14.57 -8.89
C PRO A 3 -21.04 -14.39 -7.80
N TYR A 4 -21.51 -14.68 -6.60
CA TYR A 4 -20.74 -15.10 -5.45
C TYR A 4 -20.39 -16.57 -5.70
N GLU A 5 -19.12 -16.89 -5.95
CA GLU A 5 -18.60 -18.25 -5.77
C GLU A 5 -17.52 -18.12 -4.70
N GLY A 6 -17.72 -18.60 -3.48
CA GLY A 6 -18.05 -19.99 -3.20
C GLY A 6 -16.77 -20.63 -2.66
N THR A 7 -16.53 -20.42 -1.37
CA THR A 7 -15.52 -21.11 -0.57
C THR A 7 -15.71 -22.62 -0.72
N ASN A 8 -14.85 -23.30 -1.46
CA ASN A 8 -14.85 -24.76 -1.60
C ASN A 8 -13.41 -25.28 -1.52
N ALA A 9 -13.15 -26.11 -0.50
CA ALA A 9 -11.97 -26.95 -0.24
C ALA A 9 -10.59 -26.26 -0.30
N GLY A 10 -9.76 -26.45 0.74
CA GLY A 10 -8.47 -25.78 0.92
C GLY A 10 -7.46 -26.04 -0.21
N ASN A 11 -7.54 -25.25 -1.28
CA ASN A 11 -6.49 -25.13 -2.28
C ASN A 11 -5.34 -24.34 -1.65
N ILE A 12 -4.31 -25.05 -1.18
CA ILE A 12 -3.07 -24.43 -0.70
C ILE A 12 -2.34 -23.86 -1.94
N ASP A 13 -2.48 -22.55 -2.18
CA ASP A 13 -1.83 -21.85 -3.29
C ASP A 13 -0.34 -21.63 -2.97
N PHE A 14 0.51 -22.53 -3.47
CA PHE A 14 1.97 -22.41 -3.33
C PHE A 14 2.54 -21.45 -4.38
N LYS A 15 3.05 -20.29 -3.93
CA LYS A 15 3.76 -19.34 -4.80
C LYS A 15 5.25 -19.44 -4.61
N ARG A 16 5.98 -19.72 -5.70
CA ARG A 16 7.45 -19.72 -5.72
C ARG A 16 7.96 -18.72 -6.76
N LEU A 17 9.11 -18.12 -6.47
CA LEU A 17 9.84 -17.24 -7.39
C LEU A 17 11.25 -17.78 -7.52
N ILE A 18 11.70 -18.00 -8.75
CA ILE A 18 13.05 -18.49 -9.04
C ILE A 18 13.74 -17.46 -9.92
N LEU A 19 14.92 -17.03 -9.49
CA LEU A 19 15.71 -16.02 -10.19
C LEU A 19 16.84 -16.71 -10.95
N CYS A 20 16.92 -16.46 -12.25
CA CYS A 20 17.97 -16.99 -13.12
C CYS A 20 18.70 -15.86 -13.83
N ARG A 21 19.98 -16.09 -14.19
CA ARG A 21 20.81 -15.09 -14.88
C ARG A 21 20.35 -14.82 -16.33
N SER A 22 19.78 -15.81 -17.00
CA SER A 22 19.33 -15.71 -18.40
C SER A 22 17.94 -16.32 -18.59
N LYS A 23 17.24 -15.86 -19.63
CA LYS A 23 15.92 -16.37 -20.03
C LYS A 23 15.97 -17.88 -20.32
N ARG A 24 16.97 -18.32 -21.10
CA ARG A 24 17.19 -19.74 -21.44
C ARG A 24 17.36 -20.62 -20.20
N ALA A 25 18.08 -20.13 -19.20
CA ALA A 25 18.23 -20.86 -17.95
C ALA A 25 16.91 -20.94 -17.17
N ALA A 26 16.12 -19.86 -17.16
CA ALA A 26 14.81 -19.83 -16.51
C ALA A 26 13.82 -20.81 -17.16
N GLU A 27 13.76 -20.85 -18.49
CA GLU A 27 12.91 -21.78 -19.25
C GLU A 27 13.28 -23.24 -18.94
N ARG A 28 14.58 -23.57 -18.97
CA ARG A 28 15.06 -24.92 -18.63
C ARG A 28 14.69 -25.33 -17.20
N VAL A 29 14.83 -24.41 -16.24
CA VAL A 29 14.48 -24.66 -14.84
C VAL A 29 12.96 -24.81 -14.67
N LEU A 30 12.18 -23.99 -15.37
CA LEU A 30 10.71 -24.10 -15.38
C LEU A 30 10.26 -25.49 -15.84
N ASP A 31 10.80 -25.98 -16.96
CA ASP A 31 10.45 -27.31 -17.48
C ASP A 31 10.81 -28.41 -16.47
N SER A 32 12.05 -28.38 -15.95
CA SER A 32 12.53 -29.38 -14.99
C SER A 32 11.68 -29.42 -13.72
N ILE A 33 11.33 -28.26 -13.17
CA ILE A 33 10.50 -28.18 -11.96
C ILE A 33 9.06 -28.57 -12.24
N THR A 34 8.50 -28.19 -13.39
CA THR A 34 7.15 -28.60 -13.79
C THR A 34 7.07 -30.12 -13.88
N THR A 35 8.03 -30.76 -14.56
CA THR A 35 8.11 -32.22 -14.62
C THR A 35 8.23 -32.83 -13.24
N PHE A 36 9.06 -32.30 -12.35
CA PHE A 36 9.20 -32.82 -10.99
C PHE A 36 7.90 -32.72 -10.18
N ILE A 37 7.22 -31.57 -10.23
CA ILE A 37 5.97 -31.33 -9.50
C ILE A 37 4.85 -32.25 -10.02
N GLU A 38 4.72 -32.40 -11.34
CA GLU A 38 3.67 -33.23 -11.94
C GLU A 38 3.96 -34.73 -11.81
N SER A 39 5.22 -35.16 -11.94
CA SER A 39 5.58 -36.60 -11.93
C SER A 39 5.87 -37.18 -10.56
N LYS A 40 6.50 -36.41 -9.64
CA LYS A 40 6.92 -36.91 -8.32
C LYS A 40 5.98 -36.49 -7.20
N LEU A 41 5.48 -35.25 -7.25
CA LEU A 41 4.57 -34.73 -6.23
C LEU A 41 3.10 -34.90 -6.62
N HIS A 42 2.82 -35.27 -7.88
CA HIS A 42 1.48 -35.44 -8.43
C HIS A 42 0.57 -34.21 -8.23
N LEU A 43 1.16 -33.01 -8.31
CA LEU A 43 0.45 -31.74 -8.21
C LEU A 43 0.29 -31.10 -9.60
N LYS A 44 -0.80 -30.36 -9.79
CA LYS A 44 -1.07 -29.65 -11.04
C LYS A 44 -0.46 -28.24 -11.01
N VAL A 45 0.38 -27.93 -12.00
CA VAL A 45 0.92 -26.57 -12.17
C VAL A 45 -0.11 -25.68 -12.89
N ASN A 46 -0.35 -24.49 -12.35
CA ASN A 46 -1.18 -23.49 -13.02
C ASN A 46 -0.35 -22.74 -14.07
N ARG A 47 -0.48 -23.14 -15.34
CA ARG A 47 0.29 -22.56 -16.47
C ARG A 47 -0.10 -21.14 -16.82
N GLU A 48 -1.33 -20.70 -16.51
CA GLU A 48 -1.76 -19.31 -16.73
C GLU A 48 -1.07 -18.33 -15.77
N LYS A 49 -0.77 -18.79 -14.54
CA LYS A 49 -0.09 -17.98 -13.52
C LYS A 49 1.44 -18.10 -13.58
N THR A 50 1.96 -19.10 -14.28
CA THR A 50 3.40 -19.39 -14.31
C THR A 50 4.01 -18.76 -15.55
N GLU A 51 4.91 -17.79 -15.36
CA GLU A 51 5.54 -17.07 -16.45
C GLU A 51 7.05 -16.93 -16.25
N VAL A 52 7.80 -16.94 -17.35
CA VAL A 52 9.20 -16.50 -17.38
C VAL A 52 9.21 -15.03 -17.75
N ALA A 53 9.42 -14.17 -16.77
CA ALA A 53 9.45 -12.73 -16.96
C ALA A 53 10.77 -12.14 -16.45
N TYR A 54 11.15 -10.98 -17.00
CA TYR A 54 12.24 -10.20 -16.42
C TYR A 54 11.87 -9.73 -15.01
N VAL A 55 12.85 -9.72 -14.11
CA VAL A 55 12.66 -9.48 -12.67
C VAL A 55 11.88 -8.19 -12.38
N SER A 56 12.08 -7.14 -13.19
CA SER A 56 11.36 -5.86 -12.99
C SER A 56 9.86 -5.90 -13.28
N ARG A 57 9.39 -6.87 -14.08
CA ARG A 57 7.97 -7.07 -14.38
C ARG A 57 7.30 -8.06 -13.44
N ALA A 58 8.09 -8.88 -12.75
CA ALA A 58 7.59 -9.90 -11.83
C ALA A 58 6.92 -9.26 -10.60
N LYS A 59 5.82 -9.89 -10.16
CA LYS A 59 5.11 -9.56 -8.92
C LYS A 59 5.13 -10.76 -7.99
N TYR A 60 5.67 -10.59 -6.79
CA TYR A 60 5.68 -11.65 -5.77
C TYR A 60 5.30 -11.09 -4.42
N LEU A 61 4.29 -11.68 -3.77
CA LEU A 61 3.80 -11.28 -2.44
C LEU A 61 3.52 -9.77 -2.26
N GLY A 62 3.10 -9.10 -3.34
CA GLY A 62 2.83 -7.66 -3.31
C GLY A 62 4.06 -6.77 -3.54
N TYR A 63 5.24 -7.36 -3.62
CA TYR A 63 6.46 -6.72 -4.09
C TYR A 63 6.58 -6.80 -5.61
N SER A 64 7.31 -5.84 -6.13
CA SER A 64 7.95 -5.82 -7.44
C SER A 64 9.45 -5.62 -7.20
N PHE A 65 10.25 -5.77 -8.24
CA PHE A 65 11.70 -5.73 -8.13
C PHE A 65 12.26 -4.72 -9.11
N HIS A 66 13.44 -4.20 -8.83
CA HIS A 66 14.21 -3.47 -9.82
C HIS A 66 15.69 -3.74 -9.59
N VAL A 67 16.46 -3.74 -10.67
CA VAL A 67 17.90 -3.93 -10.61
C VAL A 67 18.54 -2.56 -10.78
N MET A 68 19.31 -2.14 -9.79
CA MET A 68 20.07 -0.89 -9.82
C MET A 68 21.51 -1.19 -9.40
N ASN A 69 22.48 -0.82 -10.25
CA ASN A 69 23.91 -1.07 -10.04
C ASN A 69 24.23 -2.55 -9.74
N GLY A 70 23.59 -3.46 -10.48
CA GLY A 70 23.76 -4.91 -10.29
C GLY A 70 23.10 -5.48 -9.03
N LYS A 71 22.47 -4.65 -8.18
CA LYS A 71 21.77 -5.09 -6.96
C LYS A 71 20.27 -5.11 -7.19
N CYS A 72 19.62 -6.23 -6.83
CA CYS A 72 18.17 -6.33 -6.82
C CYS A 72 17.62 -5.61 -5.58
N ARG A 73 16.71 -4.66 -5.80
CA ARG A 73 16.02 -3.92 -4.74
C ARG A 73 14.52 -4.19 -4.81
N TYR A 74 13.89 -4.28 -3.65
CA TYR A 74 12.45 -4.44 -3.55
C TYR A 74 11.75 -3.10 -3.79
N ARG A 75 10.65 -3.15 -4.54
CA ARG A 75 9.72 -2.05 -4.79
C ARG A 75 8.31 -2.51 -4.45
N LEU A 76 7.44 -1.57 -4.09
CA LEU A 76 6.01 -1.87 -4.00
C LEU A 76 5.39 -2.03 -5.39
N HIS A 77 4.64 -3.12 -5.58
CA HIS A 77 3.85 -3.26 -6.80
C HIS A 77 2.71 -2.24 -6.82
N THR A 78 2.40 -1.66 -7.99
CA THR A 78 1.37 -0.61 -8.16
C THR A 78 -0.01 -1.04 -7.62
N LYS A 79 -0.43 -2.28 -7.92
CA LYS A 79 -1.66 -2.88 -7.35
C LYS A 79 -1.66 -2.91 -5.81
N THR A 80 -0.52 -3.12 -5.17
CA THR A 80 -0.39 -3.12 -3.69
C THR A 80 -0.59 -1.71 -3.14
N LEU A 81 0.02 -0.71 -3.78
CA LEU A 81 -0.17 0.69 -3.41
C LEU A 81 -1.64 1.13 -3.59
N ALA A 82 -2.28 0.71 -4.68
CA ALA A 82 -3.71 0.97 -4.90
C ALA A 82 -4.58 0.35 -3.80
N LYS A 83 -4.29 -0.88 -3.38
CA LYS A 83 -4.98 -1.54 -2.25
C LYS A 83 -4.76 -0.81 -0.93
N MET A 84 -3.55 -0.33 -0.67
CA MET A 84 -3.25 0.48 0.51
C MET A 84 -4.11 1.76 0.52
N LYS A 85 -4.10 2.53 -0.57
CA LYS A 85 -4.91 3.75 -0.71
C LYS A 85 -6.41 3.46 -0.57
N ALA A 86 -6.90 2.37 -1.17
CA ALA A 86 -8.30 1.96 -1.03
C ALA A 86 -8.66 1.65 0.44
N LYS A 87 -7.81 0.91 1.16
CA LYS A 87 -8.03 0.60 2.57
C LYS A 87 -7.97 1.84 3.45
N LEU A 88 -7.02 2.75 3.21
CA LEU A 88 -6.98 4.04 3.89
C LEU A 88 -8.26 4.84 3.67
N LYS A 89 -8.78 4.86 2.42
CA LYS A 89 -10.03 5.55 2.07
C LYS A 89 -11.25 4.94 2.76
N GLU A 90 -11.30 3.61 2.86
CA GLU A 90 -12.35 2.85 3.56
C GLU A 90 -12.34 3.15 5.07
N LEU A 91 -11.19 3.03 5.73
CA LEU A 91 -11.04 3.29 7.17
C LEU A 91 -11.49 4.70 7.52
N THR A 92 -11.18 5.67 6.67
CA THR A 92 -11.54 7.07 6.85
C THR A 92 -12.85 7.45 6.13
N SER A 93 -13.67 6.48 5.73
CA SER A 93 -14.95 6.75 5.09
C SER A 93 -15.91 7.42 6.08
N ARG A 94 -16.74 8.34 5.58
CA ARG A 94 -17.78 9.03 6.36
C ARG A 94 -18.88 8.08 6.83
N SER A 95 -19.15 7.03 6.07
CA SER A 95 -20.18 6.03 6.35
C SER A 95 -19.78 5.00 7.41
N SER A 96 -18.56 5.07 7.95
CA SER A 96 -18.07 4.06 8.91
C SER A 96 -18.72 4.18 10.29
N GLY A 97 -19.28 5.34 10.66
CA GLY A 97 -19.91 5.57 11.97
C GLY A 97 -18.95 5.48 13.17
N TRP A 98 -17.64 5.51 12.94
CA TRP A 98 -16.65 5.35 14.02
C TRP A 98 -16.33 6.67 14.72
N GLY A 99 -16.17 6.60 16.05
CA GLY A 99 -15.56 7.69 16.82
C GLY A 99 -14.07 7.89 16.47
N TYR A 100 -13.57 9.12 16.66
CA TYR A 100 -12.21 9.52 16.29
C TYR A 100 -11.12 8.67 16.93
N ALA A 101 -11.27 8.30 18.20
CA ALA A 101 -10.33 7.45 18.91
C ALA A 101 -10.21 6.07 18.25
N ARG A 102 -11.35 5.45 17.89
CA ARG A 102 -11.40 4.15 17.21
C ARG A 102 -10.80 4.23 15.80
N LEU A 103 -11.10 5.31 15.07
CA LEU A 103 -10.51 5.56 13.76
C LEU A 103 -8.98 5.64 13.83
N LYS A 104 -8.47 6.44 14.77
CA LYS A 104 -7.02 6.64 15.00
C LYS A 104 -6.32 5.32 15.36
N ALA A 105 -6.91 4.52 16.25
CA ALA A 105 -6.37 3.22 16.62
C ALA A 105 -6.32 2.26 15.43
N LYS A 106 -7.40 2.16 14.64
CA LYS A 106 -7.45 1.29 13.46
C LYS A 106 -6.50 1.74 12.36
N LEU A 107 -6.38 3.05 12.14
CA LEU A 107 -5.44 3.60 11.18
C LEU A 107 -3.99 3.28 11.58
N THR A 108 -3.65 3.48 12.86
CA THR A 108 -2.32 3.18 13.41
C THR A 108 -1.99 1.69 13.29
N GLN A 109 -2.93 0.81 13.66
CA GLN A 109 -2.78 -0.64 13.54
C GLN A 109 -2.53 -1.05 12.08
N PHE A 110 -3.35 -0.54 11.16
CA PHE A 110 -3.22 -0.87 9.74
C PHE A 110 -1.87 -0.39 9.17
N VAL A 111 -1.52 0.87 9.43
CA VAL A 111 -0.27 1.46 8.95
C VAL A 111 0.93 0.70 9.49
N ASN A 112 0.99 0.44 10.80
CA ASN A 112 2.11 -0.30 11.39
C ASN A 112 2.23 -1.72 10.81
N GLY A 113 1.12 -2.45 10.68
CA GLY A 113 1.14 -3.78 10.09
C GLY A 113 1.61 -3.77 8.63
N TRP A 114 1.15 -2.79 7.86
CA TRP A 114 1.54 -2.63 6.46
C TRP A 114 3.02 -2.25 6.32
N MET A 115 3.50 -1.30 7.12
CA MET A 115 4.88 -0.85 7.13
C MET A 115 5.85 -1.98 7.52
N ASN A 116 5.50 -2.76 8.54
CA ASN A 116 6.29 -3.93 8.95
C ASN A 116 6.33 -5.01 7.86
N TYR A 117 5.21 -5.27 7.19
CA TYR A 117 5.16 -6.25 6.11
C TYR A 117 5.99 -5.82 4.90
N PHE A 118 5.96 -4.52 4.54
CA PHE A 118 6.65 -3.96 3.39
C PHE A 118 8.01 -3.30 3.71
N LYS A 119 8.58 -3.56 4.88
CA LYS A 119 9.81 -2.88 5.36
C LYS A 119 11.01 -3.02 4.42
N LEU A 120 11.07 -4.07 3.61
CA LEU A 120 12.18 -4.29 2.66
C LEU A 120 12.07 -3.43 1.41
N ALA A 121 10.89 -2.87 1.12
CA ALA A 121 10.67 -2.08 -0.08
C ALA A 121 11.24 -0.66 0.07
N ASP A 122 11.89 -0.19 -1.00
CA ASP A 122 12.18 1.24 -1.15
C ASP A 122 10.87 1.98 -1.44
N MET A 123 10.38 2.69 -0.43
CA MET A 123 9.07 3.34 -0.46
C MET A 123 9.07 4.78 0.04
N HIS A 124 10.22 5.37 0.36
CA HIS A 124 10.28 6.72 0.94
C HIS A 124 9.46 7.76 0.15
N ASN A 125 9.72 7.87 -1.16
CA ASN A 125 9.00 8.81 -2.03
C ASN A 125 7.52 8.44 -2.19
N ILE A 126 7.21 7.14 -2.23
CA ILE A 126 5.82 6.65 -2.30
C ILE A 126 5.04 7.04 -1.05
N LEU A 127 5.66 6.98 0.12
CA LEU A 127 5.04 7.34 1.39
C LEU A 127 4.84 8.85 1.51
N ILE A 128 5.79 9.67 1.05
CA ILE A 128 5.60 11.13 0.97
C ILE A 128 4.37 11.47 0.13
N GLU A 129 4.27 10.90 -1.08
CA GLU A 129 3.13 11.15 -1.97
C GLU A 129 1.82 10.59 -1.42
N THR A 130 1.90 9.47 -0.69
CA THR A 130 0.72 8.89 -0.04
C THR A 130 0.24 9.72 1.16
N ASP A 131 1.15 10.26 1.97
CA ASP A 131 0.83 11.18 3.07
C ASP A 131 0.18 12.46 2.53
N LYS A 132 0.75 13.05 1.46
CA LYS A 132 0.14 14.21 0.77
C LYS A 132 -1.28 13.90 0.30
N TRP A 133 -1.44 12.80 -0.43
CA TRP A 133 -2.74 12.36 -0.95
C TRP A 133 -3.75 12.08 0.18
N PHE A 134 -3.31 11.47 1.29
CA PHE A 134 -4.17 11.13 2.41
C PHE A 134 -4.70 12.38 3.13
N ARG A 135 -3.83 13.37 3.39
CA ARG A 135 -4.24 14.67 3.94
C ARG A 135 -5.26 15.37 3.04
N HIS A 136 -5.00 15.33 1.74
CA HIS A 136 -5.83 16.00 0.75
C HIS A 136 -7.22 15.35 0.62
N THR A 137 -7.30 14.02 0.63
CA THR A 137 -8.57 13.29 0.48
C THR A 137 -9.44 13.25 1.73
N LYS A 138 -8.85 13.35 2.92
CA LYS A 138 -9.56 13.20 4.21
C LYS A 138 -9.58 14.44 5.07
N PHE A 139 -9.27 15.55 4.42
CA PHE A 139 -9.32 16.93 4.88
C PHE A 139 -10.42 17.23 5.92
N LYS A 140 -11.72 17.03 5.60
CA LYS A 140 -12.83 17.34 6.52
C LYS A 140 -12.87 16.45 7.79
N ASN A 141 -12.38 15.21 7.74
CA ASN A 141 -12.34 14.35 8.93
C ASN A 141 -11.21 14.76 9.87
N LEU A 142 -10.09 15.24 9.32
CA LEU A 142 -8.95 15.76 10.06
C LEU A 142 -9.21 17.18 10.59
N MET A 143 -10.02 17.99 9.91
CA MET A 143 -10.45 19.32 10.37
C MET A 143 -11.19 19.30 11.71
N LYS A 144 -11.95 18.23 11.99
CA LYS A 144 -12.68 18.08 13.27
C LYS A 144 -11.74 17.78 14.46
N CYS A 145 -10.44 17.64 14.22
CA CYS A 145 -9.42 17.29 15.23
C CYS A 145 -8.64 18.50 15.77
N GLY A 146 -9.22 19.71 15.75
CA GLY A 146 -8.66 20.86 16.49
C GLY A 146 -8.12 22.01 15.64
N ILE A 147 -8.66 22.24 14.44
CA ILE A 147 -8.41 23.51 13.73
C ILE A 147 -9.18 24.63 14.42
N ASP A 148 -8.50 25.75 14.65
CA ASP A 148 -9.10 26.98 15.15
C ASP A 148 -10.36 27.41 14.37
N LYS A 149 -11.39 27.85 15.11
CA LYS A 149 -12.75 28.10 14.60
C LYS A 149 -12.77 29.15 13.48
N TRP A 150 -11.92 30.17 13.56
CA TRP A 150 -11.83 31.24 12.58
C TRP A 150 -11.30 30.72 11.23
N ARG A 151 -10.26 29.89 11.27
CA ARG A 151 -9.70 29.26 10.08
C ARG A 151 -10.69 28.29 9.43
N ALA A 152 -11.41 27.52 10.24
CA ALA A 152 -12.47 26.63 9.76
C ALA A 152 -13.63 27.40 9.07
N TRP A 153 -13.98 28.58 9.57
CA TRP A 153 -15.03 29.44 9.01
C TRP A 153 -14.64 30.03 7.64
N GLN A 154 -13.41 30.55 7.48
CA GLN A 154 -12.93 31.05 6.19
C GLN A 154 -13.03 30.00 5.08
N TRP A 155 -12.77 28.73 5.38
CA TRP A 155 -12.81 27.64 4.41
C TRP A 155 -14.18 27.01 4.20
N ALA A 156 -15.12 27.17 5.16
CA ALA A 156 -16.51 26.80 4.93
C ALA A 156 -17.16 27.69 3.85
N ASN A 157 -16.64 28.91 3.68
CA ASN A 157 -17.17 29.92 2.76
C ASN A 157 -16.43 30.02 1.43
N THR A 158 -15.43 29.17 1.17
CA THR A 158 -14.78 29.14 -0.16
C THR A 158 -15.67 28.44 -1.18
N ARG A 159 -15.89 29.06 -2.35
CA ARG A 159 -16.65 28.47 -3.48
C ARG A 159 -15.91 27.33 -4.19
N ASP A 160 -14.66 27.06 -3.80
CA ASP A 160 -13.85 26.01 -4.39
C ASP A 160 -14.29 24.61 -3.96
N GLY A 161 -14.27 23.67 -4.90
CA GLY A 161 -14.54 22.27 -4.64
C GLY A 161 -13.55 21.66 -3.64
N TYR A 162 -13.97 20.61 -2.93
CA TYR A 162 -13.21 20.01 -1.82
C TYR A 162 -11.75 19.67 -2.14
N TRP A 163 -11.49 19.23 -3.37
CA TRP A 163 -10.15 18.92 -3.87
C TRP A 163 -9.29 20.19 -3.96
N ASN A 164 -9.83 21.28 -4.49
CA ASN A 164 -9.09 22.54 -4.61
C ASN A 164 -8.77 23.14 -3.23
N THR A 165 -9.74 23.14 -2.30
CA THR A 165 -9.51 23.63 -0.93
C THR A 165 -8.42 22.82 -0.23
N ALA A 166 -8.43 21.49 -0.40
CA ALA A 166 -7.46 20.56 0.17
C ALA A 166 -6.01 20.81 -0.30
N GLY A 167 -5.82 21.45 -1.46
CA GLY A 167 -4.52 21.76 -2.05
C GLY A 167 -3.96 23.11 -1.65
N SER A 168 -4.78 23.99 -1.05
CA SER A 168 -4.39 25.38 -0.80
C SER A 168 -3.23 25.51 0.22
N PRO A 169 -2.30 26.48 0.03
CA PRO A 169 -1.14 26.67 0.92
C PRO A 169 -1.53 26.94 2.37
N ILE A 170 -2.61 27.68 2.57
CA ILE A 170 -3.17 28.02 3.90
C ILE A 170 -3.56 26.74 4.64
N LEU A 171 -4.10 25.77 3.90
CA LEU A 171 -4.57 24.52 4.47
C LEU A 171 -3.46 23.50 4.70
N GLN A 172 -2.48 23.44 3.81
CA GLN A 172 -1.28 22.63 4.04
C GLN A 172 -0.52 23.08 5.28
N ARG A 173 -0.53 24.39 5.60
CA ARG A 173 -0.01 24.92 6.88
C ARG A 173 -0.88 24.53 8.07
N ALA A 174 -2.21 24.56 7.92
CA ALA A 174 -3.12 24.26 9.03
C ALA A 174 -3.12 22.78 9.44
N ILE A 175 -2.98 21.86 8.47
CA ILE A 175 -2.88 20.41 8.71
C ILE A 175 -1.47 19.95 8.34
N SER A 176 -0.48 20.51 9.04
CA SER A 176 0.91 20.09 8.90
C SER A 176 1.10 18.67 9.45
N ASN A 177 2.17 18.00 9.02
CA ASN A 177 2.55 16.70 9.59
C ASN A 177 2.75 16.80 11.10
N GLU A 178 3.29 17.91 11.60
CA GLU A 178 3.49 18.13 13.02
C GLU A 178 2.17 18.19 13.79
N MET A 179 1.15 18.87 13.25
CA MET A 179 -0.17 18.93 13.87
C MET A 179 -0.82 17.56 13.95
N LEU A 180 -0.75 16.78 12.87
CA LEU A 180 -1.25 15.41 12.86
C LEU A 180 -0.53 14.51 13.87
N LYS A 181 0.80 14.65 14.00
CA LYS A 181 1.59 13.94 15.01
C LYS A 181 1.17 14.33 16.43
N ARG A 182 0.96 15.62 16.71
CA ARG A 182 0.47 16.08 18.03
C ARG A 182 -0.92 15.53 18.36
N GLN A 183 -1.79 15.42 17.36
CA GLN A 183 -3.08 14.75 17.49
C GLN A 183 -2.97 13.21 17.50
N GLY A 184 -1.76 12.67 17.35
CA GLY A 184 -1.35 11.26 17.39
C GLY A 184 -1.72 10.42 16.16
N TYR A 185 -2.02 11.05 15.04
CA TYR A 185 -2.19 10.32 13.78
C TYR A 185 -0.84 9.77 13.29
N PRO A 186 -0.81 8.55 12.71
CA PRO A 186 0.42 7.99 12.17
C PRO A 186 0.85 8.76 10.93
N CYS A 187 2.13 9.18 10.88
CA CYS A 187 2.77 9.71 9.68
C CYS A 187 3.59 8.59 9.03
N LEU A 188 3.34 8.32 7.74
CA LEU A 188 3.94 7.18 7.05
C LEU A 188 5.46 7.29 6.96
N VAL A 189 5.96 8.49 6.65
CA VAL A 189 7.41 8.74 6.48
C VAL A 189 8.16 8.58 7.79
N ASP A 190 7.62 9.10 8.90
CA ASP A 190 8.26 8.94 10.22
C ASP A 190 8.39 7.48 10.62
N LEU A 191 7.34 6.70 10.40
CA LEU A 191 7.35 5.27 10.70
C LEU A 191 8.36 4.53 9.81
N TYR A 192 8.48 4.94 8.54
CA TYR A 192 9.48 4.40 7.63
C TYR A 192 10.91 4.64 8.14
N VAL A 193 11.21 5.89 8.50
CA VAL A 193 12.53 6.30 9.00
C VAL A 193 12.86 5.54 10.28
N LYS A 194 11.92 5.45 11.24
CA LYS A 194 12.11 4.67 12.46
C LYS A 194 12.41 3.19 12.22
N LEU A 195 11.77 2.59 11.21
CA LEU A 195 11.99 1.17 10.87
C LEU A 195 13.33 0.90 10.18
N HIS A 196 13.99 1.92 9.62
CA HIS A 196 15.26 1.80 8.88
C HIS A 196 16.46 2.42 9.63
N GLN A 197 16.22 3.01 10.80
CA GLN A 197 17.26 3.56 11.68
C GLN A 197 17.91 2.49 12.60
N ASN A 198 17.38 1.27 12.60
CA ASN A 198 17.91 0.12 13.35
C ASN A 198 18.51 -0.93 12.42
#